data_AF-A0A812CAH4-F1
#
_entry.id   AF-A0A812CAH4-F1
#
_cell.length_a   1.000
_cell.length_b   1.000
_cell.length_c   1.000
_cell.angle_alpha   90.00
_cell.angle_beta   90.00
_cell.angle_gamma   90.00
#
_symmetry.space_group_name_H-M   'P 1'
#
loop_
_entity.id
_entity.type
_entity.pdbx_description
1 polymer ?
#
loop_
_entity_poly.entity_id
_entity_poly.type
_entity_poly.pdbx_seq_one_letter_code
_entity_poly.pdbx_strand_id
1 'polypeptide(L)'
;MQNVLRELNTCRPLKWIKLNSGSYYSYVKVSKPDEFDYLLCSTLVQCRIEQLSSSPNYCRVFVTNRKMLPLDFRELLGPDDELFPSKFKEYVFKVFDLCLKEMSNRRLVKISTGSTCPAYTVEYKYGKQNKYIYDIDWIPCLEVQDCPDSYMEWKTKKLTDEEKSDCKILVVPKNLAANDENFELWRLSYSTFEKKIIRDKCKPDDRRVIRVLKNILTCENDHKIKRSSIFLHFIYQPFAEY
;
A
#
# COMPACT_ATOMS: atom_id res chain seq x y z
N MET A 1 2.01 -10.57 13.36
CA MET A 1 0.98 -9.73 12.70
C MET A 1 -0.43 -9.86 13.31
N GLN A 2 -0.93 -11.06 13.66
CA GLN A 2 -2.25 -11.18 14.31
C GLN A 2 -2.33 -10.42 15.65
N ASN A 3 -1.28 -10.49 16.47
CA ASN A 3 -1.21 -9.71 17.72
C ASN A 3 -1.18 -8.19 17.45
N VAL A 4 -0.49 -7.74 16.39
CA VAL A 4 -0.48 -6.33 15.99
C VAL A 4 -1.89 -5.85 15.63
N LEU A 5 -2.61 -6.59 14.78
CA LEU A 5 -3.99 -6.25 14.43
C LEU A 5 -4.93 -6.27 15.63
N ARG A 6 -4.72 -7.20 16.56
CA ARG A 6 -5.49 -7.26 17.81
C ARG A 6 -5.27 -5.99 18.60
N GLU A 7 -4.03 -5.64 18.91
CA GLU A 7 -3.72 -4.44 19.69
C GLU A 7 -4.14 -3.14 18.98
N LEU A 8 -3.97 -3.04 17.66
CA LEU A 8 -4.46 -1.89 16.89
C LEU A 8 -5.98 -1.69 17.03
N ASN A 9 -6.74 -2.77 17.13
CA ASN A 9 -8.19 -2.73 17.29
C ASN A 9 -8.64 -2.64 18.76
N THR A 10 -7.79 -3.02 19.72
CA THR A 10 -8.06 -2.86 21.16
C THR A 10 -7.81 -1.42 21.62
N CYS A 11 -6.75 -0.79 21.10
CA CYS A 11 -6.22 0.45 21.66
C CYS A 11 -6.73 1.74 21.00
N ARG A 12 -7.53 1.69 19.92
CA ARG A 12 -7.79 2.87 19.07
C ARG A 12 -9.15 2.86 18.37
N PRO A 13 -9.62 4.03 17.88
CA PRO A 13 -11.01 4.18 17.47
C PRO A 13 -11.25 3.87 15.98
N LEU A 14 -10.20 3.65 15.19
CA LEU A 14 -10.31 3.11 13.83
C LEU A 14 -10.25 1.59 13.85
N LYS A 15 -11.16 0.93 13.13
CA LYS A 15 -11.14 -0.52 12.91
C LYS A 15 -10.23 -0.86 11.73
N TRP A 16 -9.28 -1.75 11.96
CA TRP A 16 -8.24 -2.13 10.99
C TRP A 16 -8.36 -3.58 10.56
N ILE A 17 -8.22 -3.80 9.26
CA ILE A 17 -7.98 -5.12 8.67
C ILE A 17 -6.61 -5.16 8.00
N LYS A 18 -6.01 -6.34 7.95
CA LYS A 18 -4.80 -6.56 7.15
C LYS A 18 -5.19 -7.07 5.78
N LEU A 19 -4.76 -6.35 4.76
CA LEU A 19 -4.69 -6.83 3.40
C LEU A 19 -3.26 -7.33 3.19
N ASN A 20 -3.11 -8.62 2.88
CA ASN A 20 -1.78 -9.13 2.53
C ASN A 20 -1.36 -8.40 1.25
N SER A 21 -0.29 -7.60 1.29
CA SER A 21 0.32 -6.85 0.15
C SER A 21 1.76 -7.32 -0.10
N GLY A 22 2.45 -6.87 -1.16
CA GLY A 22 3.87 -7.22 -1.38
C GLY A 22 4.18 -8.53 -2.11
N SER A 23 5.44 -8.63 -2.56
CA SER A 23 5.97 -9.64 -3.50
C SER A 23 6.13 -11.04 -2.91
N TYR A 24 6.30 -11.14 -1.58
CA TYR A 24 6.35 -12.41 -0.84
C TYR A 24 5.07 -13.23 -1.07
N TYR A 25 3.93 -12.56 -0.98
CA TYR A 25 2.61 -13.17 -1.08
C TYR A 25 2.14 -13.40 -2.52
N SER A 26 2.83 -12.82 -3.51
CA SER A 26 2.61 -13.09 -4.93
C SER A 26 3.63 -14.07 -5.51
N TYR A 27 4.45 -14.72 -4.66
CA TYR A 27 5.47 -15.70 -5.05
C TYR A 27 6.51 -15.17 -6.05
N VAL A 28 6.68 -13.85 -6.09
CA VAL A 28 7.61 -13.14 -6.99
C VAL A 28 8.65 -12.33 -6.23
N LYS A 29 8.86 -12.62 -4.93
CA LYS A 29 10.03 -12.14 -4.17
C LYS A 29 11.26 -12.86 -4.69
N VAL A 30 12.38 -12.16 -4.74
CA VAL A 30 13.61 -12.68 -5.37
C VAL A 30 14.83 -12.67 -4.45
N SER A 31 14.81 -11.88 -3.38
CA SER A 31 15.77 -11.94 -2.27
C SER A 31 15.31 -12.91 -1.17
N LYS A 32 16.13 -13.08 -0.11
CA LYS A 32 15.70 -13.71 1.14
C LYS A 32 14.38 -13.07 1.61
N PRO A 33 13.53 -13.79 2.36
CA PRO A 33 12.29 -13.25 2.90
C PRO A 33 12.60 -12.36 4.10
N ASP A 34 13.47 -11.36 3.95
CA ASP A 34 13.89 -10.41 4.97
C ASP A 34 12.97 -9.20 5.06
N GLU A 35 12.11 -8.94 4.07
CA GLU A 35 11.20 -7.79 4.05
C GLU A 35 9.75 -8.19 3.71
N PHE A 36 8.80 -7.70 4.52
CA PHE A 36 7.36 -7.97 4.42
C PHE A 36 6.53 -6.69 4.39
N ASP A 37 5.70 -6.53 3.35
CA ASP A 37 4.73 -5.44 3.25
C ASP A 37 3.34 -5.84 3.76
N TYR A 38 2.76 -5.05 4.65
CA TYR A 38 1.38 -5.18 5.10
C TYR A 38 0.58 -3.89 4.84
N LEU A 39 -0.43 -3.99 3.99
CA LEU A 39 -1.45 -2.96 3.88
C LEU A 39 -2.43 -3.08 5.05
N LEU A 40 -2.49 -2.06 5.88
CA LEU A 40 -3.42 -1.94 6.99
C LEU A 40 -4.53 -1.00 6.57
N CYS A 41 -5.70 -1.58 6.27
CA CYS A 41 -6.85 -0.85 5.75
C CYS A 41 -7.82 -0.51 6.88
N SER A 42 -8.17 0.76 7.02
CA SER A 42 -9.25 1.15 7.92
C SER A 42 -10.60 0.78 7.28
N THR A 43 -11.47 0.07 8.01
CA THR A 43 -12.82 -0.28 7.54
C THR A 43 -13.88 0.74 7.97
N LEU A 44 -13.51 1.69 8.83
CA LEU A 44 -14.42 2.70 9.36
C LEU A 44 -14.49 3.94 8.45
N VAL A 45 -13.39 4.24 7.76
CA VAL A 45 -13.26 5.43 6.93
C VAL A 45 -13.80 5.12 5.55
N GLN A 46 -15.01 5.59 5.29
CA GLN A 46 -15.63 5.57 3.96
C GLN A 46 -15.22 6.84 3.21
N CYS A 47 -14.68 6.67 2.00
CA CYS A 47 -14.23 7.80 1.20
C CYS A 47 -14.52 7.66 -0.29
N ARG A 48 -14.61 8.84 -0.92
CA ARG A 48 -14.61 9.07 -2.36
C ARG A 48 -13.32 9.73 -2.78
N ILE A 49 -13.04 9.70 -4.08
CA ILE A 49 -11.85 10.33 -4.66
C ILE A 49 -12.17 11.34 -5.75
N GLU A 50 -11.26 12.29 -5.94
CA GLU A 50 -11.21 13.16 -7.10
C GLU A 50 -9.84 13.01 -7.76
N GLN A 51 -9.82 12.40 -8.95
CA GLN A 51 -8.58 12.19 -9.70
C GLN A 51 -8.12 13.47 -10.39
N LEU A 52 -6.80 13.65 -10.46
CA LEU A 52 -6.21 14.75 -11.22
C LEU A 52 -5.94 14.29 -12.66
N SER A 53 -6.41 15.06 -13.63
CA SER A 53 -6.17 14.80 -15.06
C SER A 53 -4.68 14.79 -15.41
N SER A 54 -3.88 15.64 -14.75
CA SER A 54 -2.43 15.75 -14.95
C SER A 54 -1.62 14.63 -14.26
N SER A 55 -2.24 13.86 -13.36
CA SER A 55 -1.57 12.83 -12.56
C SER A 55 -2.55 11.70 -12.22
N PRO A 56 -2.83 10.79 -13.18
CA PRO A 56 -3.94 9.83 -13.08
C PRO A 56 -3.78 8.79 -11.95
N ASN A 57 -2.57 8.64 -11.42
CA ASN A 57 -2.29 7.77 -10.26
C ASN A 57 -2.43 8.47 -8.91
N TYR A 58 -2.78 9.75 -8.91
CA TYR A 58 -2.90 10.60 -7.73
C TYR A 58 -4.31 11.19 -7.65
N CYS A 59 -4.78 11.39 -6.42
CA CYS A 59 -6.13 11.86 -6.15
C CYS A 59 -6.21 12.64 -4.83
N ARG A 60 -7.27 13.43 -4.71
CA ARG A 60 -7.76 13.96 -3.44
C ARG A 60 -8.75 12.97 -2.85
N VAL A 61 -8.80 12.88 -1.52
CA VAL A 61 -9.66 11.93 -0.80
C VAL A 61 -10.62 12.71 0.08
N PHE A 62 -11.90 12.40 -0.01
CA PHE A 62 -12.96 13.04 0.78
C PHE A 62 -13.72 11.97 1.56
N VAL A 63 -13.93 12.23 2.86
CA VAL A 63 -14.73 11.35 3.71
C VAL A 63 -16.21 11.51 3.38
N THR A 64 -16.91 10.39 3.17
CA THR A 64 -18.35 10.41 2.83
C THR A 64 -19.26 10.27 4.06
N ASN A 65 -18.74 9.81 5.19
CA ASN A 65 -19.51 9.61 6.42
C ASN A 65 -18.77 10.05 7.69
N ARG A 66 -18.62 11.37 7.85
CA ARG A 66 -17.95 11.99 9.00
C ARG A 66 -18.52 11.57 10.36
N LYS A 67 -19.84 11.36 10.46
CA LYS A 67 -20.53 11.05 11.72
C LYS A 67 -20.15 9.68 12.30
N MET A 68 -19.69 8.74 11.47
CA MET A 68 -19.20 7.44 11.93
C MET A 68 -17.76 7.49 12.45
N LEU A 69 -17.05 8.60 12.21
CA LEU A 69 -15.65 8.70 12.58
C LEU A 69 -15.46 9.11 14.04
N PRO A 70 -14.35 8.72 14.67
CA PRO A 70 -13.95 9.18 16.00
C PRO A 70 -13.73 10.70 16.02
N LEU A 71 -13.99 11.36 17.16
CA LEU A 71 -13.92 12.82 17.24
C LEU A 71 -12.52 13.36 16.91
N ASP A 72 -11.48 12.76 17.47
CA ASP A 72 -10.07 13.07 17.22
C ASP A 72 -9.68 12.88 15.75
N PHE A 73 -10.27 11.91 15.06
CA PHE A 73 -10.07 11.74 13.62
C PHE A 73 -10.78 12.82 12.80
N ARG A 74 -11.97 13.27 13.22
CA ARG A 74 -12.72 14.33 12.50
C ARG A 74 -11.97 15.66 12.49
N GLU A 75 -11.11 15.91 13.47
CA GLU A 75 -10.27 17.11 13.56
C GLU A 75 -9.17 17.15 12.50
N LEU A 76 -8.87 16.00 11.85
CA LEU A 76 -7.90 15.92 10.76
C LEU A 76 -8.47 16.45 9.43
N LEU A 77 -9.79 16.50 9.30
CA LEU A 77 -10.48 16.82 8.05
C LEU A 77 -10.37 18.32 7.74
N GLY A 78 -10.08 18.62 6.49
CA GLY A 78 -10.09 19.95 5.91
C GLY A 78 -11.49 20.41 5.51
N PRO A 79 -11.57 21.49 4.71
CA PRO A 79 -12.79 21.90 4.02
C PRO A 79 -13.41 20.73 3.24
N ASP A 80 -14.74 20.70 3.17
CA ASP A 80 -15.51 19.69 2.43
C ASP A 80 -15.20 18.23 2.82
N ASP A 81 -14.77 18.02 4.06
CA ASP A 81 -14.35 16.73 4.60
C ASP A 81 -13.18 16.09 3.83
N GLU A 82 -12.31 16.90 3.22
CA GLU A 82 -11.06 16.46 2.61
C GLU A 82 -10.12 15.89 3.67
N LEU A 83 -9.54 14.72 3.39
CA LEU A 83 -8.55 14.09 4.25
C LEU A 83 -7.17 14.22 3.64
N PHE A 84 -6.30 15.01 4.28
CA PHE A 84 -4.92 15.18 3.80
C PHE A 84 -4.05 13.96 4.14
N PRO A 85 -3.23 13.46 3.19
CA PRO A 85 -2.36 12.30 3.38
C PRO A 85 -1.35 12.48 4.52
N SER A 86 -0.78 13.67 4.71
CA SER A 86 0.19 13.91 5.80
C SER A 86 -0.48 13.80 7.17
N LYS A 87 -1.63 14.48 7.36
CA LYS A 87 -2.40 14.45 8.61
C LYS A 87 -2.87 13.04 8.96
N PHE A 88 -3.37 12.31 7.96
CA PHE A 88 -3.76 10.91 8.15
C PHE A 88 -2.55 10.05 8.55
N LYS A 89 -1.44 10.16 7.82
CA LYS A 89 -0.22 9.41 8.10
C LYS A 89 0.29 9.69 9.51
N GLU A 90 0.36 10.95 9.91
CA GLU A 90 0.82 11.35 11.25
C GLU A 90 -0.09 10.76 12.33
N TYR A 91 -1.41 10.89 12.18
CA TYR A 91 -2.38 10.33 13.12
C TYR A 91 -2.21 8.81 13.25
N VAL A 92 -2.14 8.09 12.14
CA VAL A 92 -2.04 6.62 12.15
C VAL A 92 -0.66 6.16 12.65
N PHE A 93 0.41 6.90 12.39
CA PHE A 93 1.74 6.54 12.90
C PHE A 93 1.81 6.70 14.42
N LYS A 94 1.12 7.71 14.99
CA LYS A 94 0.95 7.83 16.45
C LYS A 94 0.18 6.61 17.01
N VAL A 95 -0.86 6.16 16.31
CA VAL A 95 -1.60 4.93 16.64
C VAL A 95 -0.67 3.70 16.65
N PHE A 96 0.18 3.55 15.63
CA PHE A 96 1.13 2.45 15.51
C PHE A 96 2.22 2.51 16.60
N ASP A 97 2.73 3.69 16.92
CA ASP A 97 3.67 3.90 18.03
C ASP A 97 3.07 3.44 19.36
N LEU A 98 1.80 3.75 19.60
CA LEU A 98 1.09 3.33 20.82
C LEU A 98 0.86 1.82 20.83
N CYS A 99 0.45 1.22 19.71
CA CYS A 99 0.35 -0.22 19.58
C CYS A 99 1.67 -0.94 19.89
N LEU A 100 2.81 -0.45 19.37
CA LEU A 100 4.12 -1.05 19.64
C LEU A 100 4.49 -0.99 21.13
N LYS A 101 4.19 0.13 21.79
CA LYS A 101 4.46 0.30 23.22
C LYS A 101 3.65 -0.69 24.08
N GLU A 102 2.36 -0.82 23.79
CA GLU A 102 1.45 -1.71 24.53
C GLU A 102 1.75 -3.20 24.31
N MET A 103 2.22 -3.58 23.11
CA MET A 103 2.52 -4.97 22.79
C MET A 103 3.60 -5.61 23.68
N SER A 104 4.35 -4.84 24.49
CA SER A 104 5.48 -5.26 25.35
C SER A 104 6.53 -6.16 24.67
N ASN A 105 6.47 -6.25 23.34
CA ASN A 105 7.23 -7.20 22.55
C ASN A 105 8.56 -6.58 22.15
N ARG A 106 9.58 -6.80 22.98
CA ARG A 106 10.95 -6.31 22.77
C ARG A 106 11.62 -6.77 21.46
N ARG A 107 10.97 -7.66 20.69
CA ARG A 107 11.46 -8.11 19.39
C ARG A 107 11.04 -7.22 18.23
N LEU A 108 10.13 -6.27 18.44
CA LEU A 108 9.73 -5.28 17.43
C LEU A 108 10.32 -3.92 17.78
N VAL A 109 11.04 -3.32 16.84
CA VAL A 109 11.64 -1.99 17.01
C VAL A 109 11.30 -1.14 15.80
N LYS A 110 10.76 0.06 16.01
CA LYS A 110 10.53 1.02 14.92
C LYS A 110 11.86 1.46 14.32
N ILE A 111 11.97 1.39 12.99
CA ILE A 111 13.11 1.96 12.26
C ILE A 111 12.70 3.33 11.70
N SER A 112 13.63 4.29 11.69
CA SER A 112 13.39 5.59 11.07
C SER A 112 13.34 5.44 9.55
N THR A 113 12.23 5.84 8.95
CA THR A 113 12.04 5.90 7.50
C THR A 113 12.04 7.35 7.03
N GLY A 114 12.46 7.61 5.79
CA GLY A 114 12.36 8.94 5.19
C GLY A 114 10.94 9.51 5.25
N SER A 115 10.82 10.84 5.34
CA SER A 115 9.54 11.55 5.48
C SER A 115 8.53 11.25 4.36
N THR A 116 9.03 10.91 3.17
CA THR A 116 8.24 10.58 1.98
C THR A 116 7.81 9.10 1.90
N CYS A 117 8.32 8.24 2.78
CA CYS A 117 7.96 6.82 2.79
C CYS A 117 6.52 6.65 3.31
N PRO A 118 5.61 5.98 2.59
CA PRO A 118 4.25 5.76 3.09
C PRO A 118 4.18 4.71 4.21
N ALA A 119 5.23 3.92 4.41
CA ALA A 119 5.26 2.82 5.37
C ALA A 119 5.75 3.26 6.76
N TYR A 120 5.21 2.60 7.78
CA TYR A 120 5.76 2.55 9.12
C TYR A 120 6.55 1.25 9.25
N THR A 121 7.88 1.33 9.19
CA THR A 121 8.74 0.14 9.16
C THR A 121 9.17 -0.28 10.57
N VAL A 122 9.02 -1.57 10.86
CA VAL A 122 9.48 -2.18 12.11
C VAL A 122 10.45 -3.32 11.83
N GLU A 123 11.52 -3.36 12.59
CA GLU A 123 12.46 -4.47 12.64
C GLU A 123 11.89 -5.58 13.54
N TYR A 124 11.79 -6.80 13.05
CA TYR A 124 11.45 -7.98 13.82
C TYR A 124 12.67 -8.89 14.01
N LYS A 125 13.08 -9.05 15.27
CA LYS A 125 14.19 -9.92 15.67
C LYS A 125 13.69 -11.31 16.02
N TYR A 126 14.21 -12.33 15.35
CA TYR A 126 13.84 -13.73 15.55
C TYR A 126 15.04 -14.66 15.72
N GLY A 127 14.82 -15.79 16.38
CA GLY A 127 15.82 -16.84 16.62
C GLY A 127 16.70 -16.62 17.85
N LYS A 128 17.56 -17.60 18.13
CA LYS A 128 18.54 -17.55 19.23
C LYS A 128 19.45 -16.33 19.02
N GLN A 129 19.59 -15.50 20.06
CA GLN A 129 20.38 -14.26 20.02
C GLN A 129 19.95 -13.24 18.94
N ASN A 130 18.68 -13.24 18.49
CA ASN A 130 18.18 -12.30 17.48
C ASN A 130 18.92 -12.38 16.13
N LYS A 131 19.41 -13.57 15.75
CA LYS A 131 20.21 -13.79 14.54
C LYS A 131 19.48 -13.42 13.24
N TYR A 132 18.15 -13.53 13.21
CA TYR A 132 17.36 -13.20 12.03
C TYR A 132 16.65 -11.86 12.25
N ILE A 133 16.86 -10.96 11.30
CA ILE A 133 16.29 -9.63 11.29
C ILE A 133 15.37 -9.56 10.08
N TYR A 134 14.15 -9.09 10.29
CA TYR A 134 13.14 -8.93 9.26
C TYR A 134 12.57 -7.52 9.30
N ASP A 135 12.55 -6.83 8.17
CA ASP A 135 11.88 -5.55 8.02
C ASP A 135 10.41 -5.78 7.69
N ILE A 136 9.53 -5.07 8.38
CA ILE A 136 8.10 -5.20 8.22
C ILE A 136 7.51 -3.81 8.03
N ASP A 137 6.99 -3.57 6.83
CA ASP A 137 6.35 -2.32 6.44
C ASP A 137 4.85 -2.36 6.75
N TRP A 138 4.41 -1.50 7.66
CA TRP A 138 3.00 -1.27 7.93
C TRP A 138 2.55 -0.05 7.14
N ILE A 139 1.88 -0.29 6.02
CA ILE A 139 1.43 0.74 5.09
C ILE A 139 -0.05 1.02 5.38
N PRO A 140 -0.40 2.18 5.97
CA PRO A 140 -1.80 2.53 6.18
C PRO A 140 -2.45 2.85 4.83
N CYS A 141 -3.66 2.37 4.64
CA CYS A 141 -4.43 2.59 3.42
C CYS A 141 -5.92 2.74 3.73
N LEU A 142 -6.65 3.30 2.76
CA LEU A 142 -8.10 3.41 2.78
C LEU A 142 -8.66 2.75 1.53
N GLU A 143 -9.82 2.12 1.67
CA GLU A 143 -10.59 1.58 0.55
C GLU A 143 -11.49 2.67 -0.01
N VAL A 144 -11.42 2.89 -1.33
CA VAL A 144 -12.26 3.87 -2.01
C VAL A 144 -13.51 3.21 -2.56
N GLN A 145 -14.64 3.89 -2.44
CA GLN A 145 -15.93 3.38 -2.92
C GLN A 145 -16.07 3.55 -4.44
N ASP A 146 -15.46 4.61 -4.98
CA ASP A 146 -15.54 4.93 -6.40
C ASP A 146 -14.47 4.20 -7.21
N CYS A 147 -14.85 3.82 -8.43
CA CYS A 147 -13.90 3.36 -9.43
C CYS A 147 -13.30 4.56 -10.17
N PRO A 148 -11.97 4.75 -10.16
CA PRO A 148 -11.33 5.72 -11.03
C PRO A 148 -11.56 5.36 -12.50
N ASP A 149 -11.68 6.37 -13.36
CA ASP A 149 -11.98 6.19 -14.79
C ASP A 149 -10.91 5.36 -15.49
N SER A 150 -9.64 5.55 -15.11
CA SER A 150 -8.50 4.76 -15.60
C SER A 150 -8.63 3.26 -15.32
N TYR A 151 -9.38 2.90 -14.28
CA TYR A 151 -9.68 1.51 -13.94
C TYR A 151 -10.94 1.01 -14.68
N MET A 152 -11.90 1.88 -15.00
CA MET A 152 -13.08 1.54 -15.81
C MET A 152 -12.71 1.17 -17.27
N GLU A 153 -11.73 1.86 -17.85
CA GLU A 153 -11.20 1.54 -19.19
C GLU A 153 -10.56 0.14 -19.25
N TRP A 154 -9.90 -0.29 -18.18
CA TRP A 154 -9.32 -1.62 -18.07
C TRP A 154 -10.38 -2.69 -17.69
N LYS A 155 -11.34 -2.34 -16.81
CA LYS A 155 -12.45 -3.18 -16.35
C LYS A 155 -13.39 -3.64 -17.47
N THR A 156 -13.66 -2.79 -18.46
CA THR A 156 -14.70 -3.03 -19.46
C THR A 156 -14.36 -4.13 -20.46
N LYS A 157 -13.07 -4.49 -20.61
CA LYS A 157 -12.63 -5.48 -21.61
C LYS A 157 -12.24 -6.85 -21.07
N LYS A 158 -11.99 -7.02 -19.75
CA LYS A 158 -11.24 -8.21 -19.25
C LYS A 158 -11.69 -8.81 -17.91
N LEU A 159 -12.70 -8.27 -17.22
CA LEU A 159 -13.16 -8.79 -15.93
C LEU A 159 -14.67 -9.08 -15.88
N THR A 160 -15.02 -10.19 -15.22
CA THR A 160 -16.38 -10.52 -14.78
C THR A 160 -16.83 -9.64 -13.62
N ASP A 161 -18.14 -9.45 -13.41
CA ASP A 161 -18.66 -8.61 -12.32
C ASP A 161 -18.28 -9.12 -10.91
N GLU A 162 -18.12 -10.42 -10.74
CA GLU A 162 -17.57 -11.03 -9.52
C GLU A 162 -16.11 -10.60 -9.28
N GLU A 163 -15.27 -10.62 -10.34
CA GLU A 163 -13.90 -10.11 -10.24
C GLU A 163 -13.85 -8.62 -9.93
N LYS A 164 -14.84 -7.85 -10.39
CA LYS A 164 -14.95 -6.42 -10.09
C LYS A 164 -15.33 -6.17 -8.63
N SER A 165 -16.20 -7.01 -8.04
CA SER A 165 -16.64 -6.90 -6.65
C SER A 165 -15.54 -7.29 -5.65
N ASP A 166 -14.66 -8.22 -6.01
CA ASP A 166 -13.58 -8.69 -5.15
C ASP A 166 -12.39 -7.72 -5.05
N CYS A 167 -12.29 -6.78 -5.97
CA CYS A 167 -11.10 -5.97 -6.15
C CYS A 167 -11.27 -4.57 -5.55
N LYS A 168 -10.75 -4.45 -4.33
CA LYS A 168 -10.70 -3.19 -3.58
C LYS A 168 -9.66 -2.26 -4.18
N ILE A 169 -10.07 -1.06 -4.53
CA ILE A 169 -9.14 0.01 -4.90
C ILE A 169 -8.75 0.71 -3.61
N LEU A 170 -7.45 0.92 -3.45
CA LEU A 170 -6.91 1.48 -2.23
C LEU A 170 -6.23 2.81 -2.53
N VAL A 171 -6.13 3.65 -1.52
CA VAL A 171 -5.27 4.85 -1.53
C VAL A 171 -4.26 4.76 -0.41
N VAL A 172 -3.03 5.20 -0.69
CA VAL A 172 -1.92 5.25 0.27
C VAL A 172 -1.38 6.68 0.39
N PRO A 173 -0.91 7.11 1.58
CA PRO A 173 -0.42 8.46 1.80
C PRO A 173 1.01 8.60 1.25
N LYS A 174 1.13 8.72 -0.07
CA LYS A 174 2.39 8.91 -0.79
C LYS A 174 2.28 10.14 -1.68
N ASN A 175 2.96 11.21 -1.30
CA ASN A 175 2.97 12.46 -2.08
C ASN A 175 3.72 12.29 -3.41
N LEU A 176 3.33 13.09 -4.40
CA LEU A 176 4.16 13.38 -5.57
C LEU A 176 5.46 14.04 -5.08
N ALA A 177 6.58 13.86 -5.78
CA ALA A 177 7.90 14.26 -5.28
C ALA A 177 7.95 15.69 -4.73
N ALA A 178 8.80 15.92 -3.72
CA ALA A 178 8.87 17.12 -2.86
C ALA A 178 9.07 18.48 -3.58
N ASN A 179 9.15 18.52 -4.90
CA ASN A 179 9.34 19.74 -5.69
C ASN A 179 8.01 20.41 -6.10
N ASP A 180 6.86 19.73 -5.93
CA ASP A 180 5.53 20.36 -6.06
C ASP A 180 4.99 20.63 -4.65
N GLU A 181 5.46 21.72 -4.04
CA GLU A 181 5.24 22.07 -2.63
C GLU A 181 3.78 22.29 -2.21
N ASN A 182 2.80 22.15 -3.11
CA ASN A 182 1.41 22.52 -2.85
C ASN A 182 0.38 21.40 -3.02
N PHE A 183 0.78 20.16 -3.37
CA PHE A 183 -0.19 19.09 -3.65
C PHE A 183 -0.06 17.91 -2.68
N GLU A 184 -0.82 17.99 -1.59
CA GLU A 184 -1.05 16.90 -0.65
C GLU A 184 -1.96 15.82 -1.25
N LEU A 185 -1.39 14.96 -2.10
CA LEU A 185 -2.14 13.95 -2.86
C LEU A 185 -1.94 12.54 -2.34
N TRP A 186 -3.01 11.77 -2.42
CA TRP A 186 -2.98 10.32 -2.21
C TRP A 186 -2.61 9.61 -3.49
N ARG A 187 -1.87 8.50 -3.37
CA ARG A 187 -1.57 7.63 -4.51
C ARG A 187 -2.52 6.45 -4.54
N LEU A 188 -3.10 6.18 -5.70
CA LEU A 188 -3.87 4.95 -5.93
C LEU A 188 -2.98 3.71 -5.79
N SER A 189 -3.55 2.64 -5.24
CA SER A 189 -2.90 1.36 -5.05
C SER A 189 -3.83 0.24 -5.52
N TYR A 190 -3.30 -0.57 -6.42
CA TYR A 190 -3.98 -1.73 -7.01
C TYR A 190 -3.40 -3.05 -6.48
N SER A 191 -2.76 -3.05 -5.31
CA SER A 191 -2.00 -4.22 -4.84
C SER A 191 -2.86 -5.46 -4.56
N THR A 192 -4.12 -5.28 -4.18
CA THR A 192 -5.11 -6.37 -4.06
C THR A 192 -5.41 -6.99 -5.43
N PHE A 193 -5.56 -6.13 -6.42
CA PHE A 193 -5.86 -6.46 -7.81
C PHE A 193 -4.70 -7.20 -8.50
N GLU A 194 -3.51 -6.61 -8.46
CA GLU A 194 -2.26 -7.17 -9.00
C GLU A 194 -2.01 -8.59 -8.46
N LYS A 195 -2.27 -8.80 -7.17
CA LYS A 195 -2.13 -10.11 -6.54
C LYS A 195 -3.11 -11.13 -7.04
N LYS A 196 -4.38 -10.74 -7.23
CA LYS A 196 -5.40 -11.63 -7.78
C LYS A 196 -5.00 -12.09 -9.18
N ILE A 197 -4.54 -11.16 -10.04
CA ILE A 197 -4.00 -11.51 -11.36
C ILE A 197 -2.83 -12.48 -11.26
N ILE A 198 -1.80 -12.15 -10.46
CA ILE A 198 -0.59 -12.99 -10.38
C ILE A 198 -0.92 -14.39 -9.86
N ARG A 199 -1.85 -14.49 -8.90
CA ARG A 199 -2.23 -15.77 -8.30
C ARG A 199 -3.10 -16.61 -9.23
N ASP A 200 -4.11 -15.99 -9.85
CA ASP A 200 -5.21 -16.70 -10.51
C ASP A 200 -5.00 -16.81 -12.02
N LYS A 201 -4.30 -15.85 -12.65
CA LYS A 201 -4.14 -15.76 -14.11
C LYS A 201 -2.71 -16.04 -14.61
N CYS A 202 -1.67 -15.78 -13.81
CA CYS A 202 -0.29 -16.05 -14.24
C CYS A 202 0.10 -17.53 -14.07
N LYS A 203 0.61 -18.13 -15.14
CA LYS A 203 1.18 -19.48 -15.14
C LYS A 203 2.48 -19.51 -14.31
N PRO A 204 2.95 -20.71 -13.88
CA PRO A 204 4.20 -20.83 -13.14
C PRO A 204 5.42 -20.22 -13.84
N ASP A 205 5.49 -20.32 -15.18
CA ASP A 205 6.60 -19.75 -15.95
C ASP A 205 6.55 -18.22 -16.03
N ASP A 206 5.37 -17.61 -16.13
CA ASP A 206 5.21 -16.16 -16.04
C ASP A 206 5.77 -15.62 -14.71
N ARG A 207 5.49 -16.33 -13.60
CA ARG A 207 6.02 -15.97 -12.27
C ARG A 207 7.54 -16.16 -12.17
N ARG A 208 8.12 -17.11 -12.91
CA ARG A 208 9.58 -17.27 -13.00
C ARG A 208 10.20 -16.10 -13.76
N VAL A 209 9.63 -15.71 -14.90
CA VAL A 209 10.09 -14.56 -15.68
C VAL A 209 10.03 -13.28 -14.83
N ILE A 210 8.92 -13.02 -14.13
CA ILE A 210 8.80 -11.86 -13.25
C ILE A 210 9.90 -11.85 -12.17
N ARG A 211 10.23 -13.01 -11.59
CA ARG A 211 11.33 -13.13 -10.62
C ARG A 211 12.67 -12.79 -11.24
N VAL A 212 12.99 -13.36 -12.41
CA VAL A 212 14.26 -13.07 -13.10
C VAL A 212 14.38 -11.58 -13.42
N LEU A 213 13.34 -10.96 -13.97
CA LEU A 213 13.34 -9.53 -14.28
C LEU A 213 13.55 -8.65 -13.04
N LYS A 214 12.88 -8.98 -11.93
CA LYS A 214 13.08 -8.27 -10.66
C LYS A 214 14.51 -8.40 -10.13
N ASN A 215 15.11 -9.60 -10.23
CA ASN A 215 16.51 -9.82 -9.85
C ASN A 215 17.45 -8.96 -10.67
N ILE A 216 17.28 -8.94 -12.00
CA ILE A 216 18.09 -8.12 -12.90
C ILE A 216 18.00 -6.65 -12.48
N LEU A 217 16.80 -6.14 -12.25
CA LEU A 217 16.59 -4.75 -11.82
C LEU A 217 17.23 -4.43 -10.46
N THR A 218 17.16 -5.35 -9.49
CA THR A 218 17.82 -5.17 -8.20
C THR A 218 19.34 -5.10 -8.38
N CYS A 219 19.93 -6.03 -9.14
CA CYS A 219 21.36 -6.02 -9.43
C CYS A 219 21.80 -4.77 -10.22
N GLU A 220 21.01 -4.30 -11.18
CA GLU A 220 21.31 -3.08 -11.94
C GLU A 220 21.26 -1.81 -11.08
N ASN A 221 20.31 -1.72 -10.14
CA ASN A 221 20.23 -0.61 -9.19
C ASN A 221 21.42 -0.58 -8.22
N ASP A 222 21.92 -1.75 -7.82
CA ASP A 222 23.14 -1.87 -7.00
C ASP A 222 24.41 -1.49 -7.77
N HIS A 223 24.40 -1.56 -9.11
CA HIS A 223 25.57 -1.29 -9.95
C HIS A 223 25.57 0.06 -10.72
N LYS A 224 24.59 0.96 -10.51
CA LYS A 224 24.48 2.27 -11.20
C LYS A 224 24.72 2.18 -12.72
N ILE A 225 24.19 1.16 -13.39
CA ILE A 225 24.26 1.09 -14.86
C ILE A 225 23.23 2.07 -15.43
N LYS A 226 23.68 2.98 -16.32
CA LYS A 226 22.83 4.01 -16.95
C LYS A 226 21.66 3.36 -17.69
N ARG A 227 20.43 3.74 -17.30
CA ARG A 227 19.18 3.30 -17.93
C ARG A 227 19.17 3.60 -19.44
N SER A 228 18.99 2.58 -20.27
CA SER A 228 18.47 2.71 -21.63
C SER A 228 16.98 2.31 -21.64
N SER A 229 16.20 3.15 -22.31
CA SER A 229 14.76 3.37 -22.15
C SER A 229 13.85 2.26 -22.75
N ILE A 230 13.98 1.00 -22.32
CA ILE A 230 13.27 -0.12 -22.99
C ILE A 230 12.11 -0.71 -22.17
N PHE A 231 12.08 -0.59 -20.84
CA PHE A 231 11.25 -1.53 -20.05
C PHE A 231 9.88 -1.05 -19.52
N LEU A 232 9.49 0.22 -19.71
CA LEU A 232 8.14 0.68 -19.35
C LEU A 232 7.05 0.18 -20.32
N HIS A 233 7.43 -0.36 -21.48
CA HIS A 233 6.48 -0.84 -22.48
C HIS A 233 5.88 -2.22 -22.12
N PHE A 234 6.62 -3.09 -21.42
CA PHE A 234 6.19 -4.47 -21.16
C PHE A 234 5.20 -4.64 -20.00
N ILE A 235 5.11 -3.66 -19.09
CA ILE A 235 4.17 -3.76 -17.94
C ILE A 235 2.80 -3.14 -18.29
N TYR A 236 2.75 -2.20 -19.25
CA TYR A 236 1.51 -1.50 -19.64
C TYR A 236 0.85 -2.02 -20.93
N GLN A 237 1.48 -2.94 -21.67
CA GLN A 237 0.78 -3.71 -22.69
C GLN A 237 0.84 -5.21 -22.38
N PRO A 238 -0.22 -5.77 -21.76
CA PRO A 238 -0.50 -7.17 -21.94
C PRO A 238 -1.86 -7.34 -22.66
N PHE A 239 -1.81 -8.13 -23.72
CA PHE A 239 -2.93 -8.63 -24.53
C PHE A 239 -3.62 -7.58 -25.43
N ALA A 240 -2.91 -7.12 -26.45
CA ALA A 240 -3.49 -7.05 -27.80
C ALA A 240 -3.10 -8.37 -28.47
N GLU A 241 -4.08 -9.06 -29.07
CA GLU A 241 -3.94 -10.38 -29.69
C GLU A 241 -3.79 -11.54 -28.72
N TYR A 242 -4.92 -12.01 -28.17
CA TYR A 242 -5.41 -13.40 -28.20
C TYR A 242 -6.86 -13.40 -27.74
#